data_AF-A0A541B903-F1
#
_entry.id   AF-A0A541B903-F1
#
_cell.length_a   1.000
_cell.length_b   1.000
_cell.length_c   1.000
_cell.angle_alpha   90.00
_cell.angle_beta   90.00
_cell.angle_gamma   90.00
#
_symmetry.space_group_name_H-M   'P 1'
#
loop_
_entity.id
_entity.type
_entity.pdbx_description
1 polymer ?
#
loop_
_entity_poly.entity_id
_entity_poly.type
_entity_poly.pdbx_seq_one_letter_code
_entity_poly.pdbx_strand_id
1 'polypeptide(L)'
;MTQRLTPPQGQPVRINAILGNVDDPVWRSRRHAATVDRLVLDQWEAQKSRLRRNTKGGKEIALSLDRGVQLRDGDVLAWDEDGNALLVAQIDLKDVMEVELSGLLGSMPDVVVQTCLELGHAIGNQHWPAVVKGTKVYVPLTVDRAVMGSVMKTHAFEGITYDFRPGAEVIPYLAPHEARRLFGAAAREGEGHTHAP
;
A
#
# COMPACT_ATOMS: atom_id res chain seq x y z
N MET A 1 12.12 -14.05 -22.20
CA MET A 1 11.04 -15.05 -22.09
C MET A 1 9.75 -14.30 -22.44
N THR A 2 9.32 -14.40 -23.69
CA THR A 2 8.17 -13.65 -24.22
C THR A 2 6.89 -14.37 -23.78
N GLN A 3 5.99 -13.70 -23.06
CA GLN A 3 4.71 -14.28 -22.65
C GLN A 3 3.60 -13.60 -23.44
N ARG A 4 2.87 -14.37 -24.25
CA ARG A 4 1.69 -13.84 -24.93
C ARG A 4 0.64 -13.43 -23.90
N LEU A 5 0.29 -12.14 -23.92
CA LEU A 5 -0.73 -11.56 -23.04
C LEU A 5 -2.17 -11.83 -23.53
N THR A 6 -2.32 -12.65 -24.58
CA THR A 6 -3.60 -13.08 -25.14
C THR A 6 -3.73 -14.59 -24.93
N PRO A 7 -4.38 -15.03 -23.84
CA PRO A 7 -4.64 -16.44 -23.60
C PRO A 7 -5.74 -16.96 -24.56
N PRO A 8 -5.82 -18.28 -24.80
CA PRO A 8 -6.97 -18.87 -25.48
C PRO A 8 -8.28 -18.50 -24.78
N GLN A 9 -9.38 -18.37 -25.54
CA GLN A 9 -10.67 -17.86 -25.03
C GLN A 9 -11.05 -18.50 -23.68
N GLY A 10 -11.27 -17.65 -22.67
CA GLY A 10 -11.75 -18.05 -21.34
C GLY A 10 -10.68 -18.54 -20.34
N GLN A 11 -9.38 -18.42 -20.63
CA GLN A 11 -8.32 -18.76 -19.67
C GLN A 11 -7.59 -17.53 -19.12
N PRO A 12 -7.19 -17.53 -17.83
CA PRO A 12 -6.41 -16.44 -17.27
C PRO A 12 -4.96 -16.48 -17.77
N VAL A 13 -4.34 -15.30 -17.90
CA VAL A 13 -2.91 -15.16 -18.14
C VAL A 13 -2.15 -15.65 -16.91
N ARG A 14 -1.30 -16.67 -17.07
CA ARG A 14 -0.55 -17.26 -15.97
C ARG A 14 0.78 -16.54 -15.79
N ILE A 15 1.00 -15.99 -14.59
CA ILE A 15 2.25 -15.32 -14.22
C ILE A 15 2.92 -16.14 -13.12
N ASN A 16 4.12 -16.64 -13.38
CA ASN A 16 4.88 -17.48 -12.45
C ASN A 16 6.21 -16.87 -11.99
N ALA A 17 6.64 -15.76 -12.60
CA ALA A 17 7.87 -15.07 -12.28
C ALA A 17 7.73 -13.57 -12.57
N ILE A 18 8.59 -12.78 -11.93
CA ILE A 18 8.77 -11.35 -12.19
C ILE A 18 9.90 -11.20 -13.21
N LEU A 19 9.68 -10.41 -14.27
CA LEU A 19 10.66 -10.21 -15.34
C LEU A 19 11.66 -9.09 -15.06
N GLY A 20 11.40 -8.28 -14.05
CA GLY A 20 12.19 -7.13 -13.62
C GLY A 20 11.26 -6.03 -13.09
N ASN A 21 11.76 -4.82 -12.97
CA ASN A 21 10.99 -3.66 -12.56
C ASN A 21 11.02 -2.57 -13.65
N VAL A 22 9.94 -1.78 -13.78
CA VAL A 22 9.85 -0.69 -14.75
C VAL A 22 10.96 0.35 -14.61
N ASP A 23 11.57 0.45 -13.43
CA ASP A 23 12.68 1.35 -13.16
C ASP A 23 14.03 0.80 -13.63
N ASP A 24 14.13 -0.46 -14.05
CA ASP A 24 15.35 -1.03 -14.61
C ASP A 24 15.62 -0.48 -16.01
N PRO A 25 16.90 -0.29 -16.41
CA PRO A 25 17.26 0.30 -17.70
C PRO A 25 16.61 -0.38 -18.92
N VAL A 26 16.49 -1.71 -18.90
CA VAL A 26 15.88 -2.50 -19.98
C VAL A 26 14.39 -2.20 -20.15
N TRP A 27 13.68 -1.92 -19.05
CA TRP A 27 12.24 -1.71 -19.05
C TRP A 27 11.83 -0.25 -19.26
N ARG A 28 12.67 0.72 -18.85
CA ARG A 28 12.42 2.15 -19.11
C ARG A 28 12.19 2.45 -20.59
N SER A 29 13.10 2.00 -21.45
CA SER A 29 12.97 2.24 -22.91
C SER A 29 11.74 1.55 -23.50
N ARG A 30 11.44 0.32 -23.07
CA ARG A 30 10.28 -0.45 -23.56
C ARG A 30 8.96 0.17 -23.11
N ARG A 31 8.88 0.65 -21.86
CA ARG A 31 7.70 1.32 -21.30
C ARG A 31 7.26 2.54 -22.10
N HIS A 32 8.19 3.31 -22.65
CA HIS A 32 7.85 4.51 -23.42
C HIS A 32 7.16 4.21 -24.75
N ALA A 33 7.50 3.08 -25.38
CA ALA A 33 6.96 2.71 -26.68
C ALA A 33 5.76 1.75 -26.60
N ALA A 34 5.52 1.14 -25.44
CA ALA A 34 4.55 0.06 -25.25
C ALA A 34 3.26 0.49 -24.56
N THR A 35 2.17 -0.23 -24.83
CA THR A 35 0.92 -0.12 -24.07
C THR A 35 1.11 -0.77 -22.70
N VAL A 36 0.89 -0.02 -21.61
CA VAL A 36 1.04 -0.55 -20.24
C VAL A 36 -0.33 -0.87 -19.65
N ASP A 37 -0.59 -2.16 -19.47
CA ASP A 37 -1.70 -2.65 -18.65
C ASP A 37 -1.24 -2.86 -17.20
N ARG A 38 -2.13 -2.62 -16.24
CA ARG A 38 -1.78 -2.58 -14.81
C ARG A 38 -2.60 -3.56 -14.01
N LEU A 39 -1.91 -4.41 -13.26
CA LEU A 39 -2.50 -5.22 -12.20
C LEU A 39 -2.45 -4.39 -10.92
N VAL A 40 -3.57 -3.75 -10.58
CA VAL A 40 -3.68 -2.96 -9.34
C VAL A 40 -3.93 -3.90 -8.18
N LEU A 41 -3.09 -3.78 -7.16
CA LEU A 41 -3.15 -4.59 -5.94
C LEU A 41 -3.03 -3.67 -4.74
N ASP A 42 -3.65 -4.03 -3.63
CA ASP A 42 -3.29 -3.43 -2.34
C ASP A 42 -2.02 -4.10 -1.74
N GLN A 43 -1.53 -3.56 -0.63
CA GLN A 43 -0.33 -4.09 0.04
C GLN A 43 -0.51 -5.53 0.57
N TRP A 44 -1.73 -5.94 0.88
CA TRP A 44 -2.03 -7.29 1.37
C TRP A 44 -2.01 -8.30 0.22
N GLU A 45 -2.63 -7.96 -0.90
CA GLU A 45 -2.64 -8.76 -2.12
C GLU A 45 -1.22 -8.93 -2.69
N ALA A 46 -0.40 -7.89 -2.67
CA ALA A 46 0.99 -7.94 -3.12
C ALA A 46 1.88 -8.93 -2.34
N GLN A 47 1.48 -9.32 -1.12
CA GLN A 47 2.17 -10.33 -0.31
C GLN A 47 1.74 -11.76 -0.61
N LYS A 48 0.64 -11.96 -1.35
CA LYS A 48 0.14 -13.30 -1.67
C LYS A 48 0.99 -13.91 -2.79
N SER A 49 1.58 -15.08 -2.51
CA SER A 49 2.25 -15.88 -3.55
C SER A 49 1.30 -16.32 -4.67
N ARG A 50 -0.01 -16.36 -4.39
CA ARG A 50 -1.04 -16.77 -5.34
C ARG A 50 -2.24 -15.85 -5.24
N LEU A 51 -2.67 -15.28 -6.36
CA LEU A 51 -3.89 -14.47 -6.46
C LEU A 51 -4.48 -14.55 -7.85
N ARG A 52 -5.79 -14.31 -7.93
CA ARG A 52 -6.49 -14.06 -9.19
C ARG A 52 -7.11 -12.69 -9.18
N ARG A 53 -6.78 -11.85 -10.17
CA ARG A 53 -7.29 -10.49 -10.30
C ARG A 53 -7.35 -10.07 -11.76
N ASN A 54 -8.25 -9.13 -12.04
CA ASN A 54 -8.32 -8.50 -13.34
C ASN A 54 -7.41 -7.28 -13.38
N THR A 55 -6.75 -7.08 -14.53
CA THR A 55 -6.03 -5.84 -14.82
C THR A 55 -7.00 -4.70 -15.09
N LYS A 56 -6.49 -3.45 -15.13
CA LYS A 56 -7.29 -2.30 -15.62
C LYS A 56 -7.77 -2.48 -17.05
N GLY A 57 -7.00 -3.17 -17.89
CA GLY A 57 -7.37 -3.57 -19.25
C GLY A 57 -8.36 -4.73 -19.33
N GLY A 58 -8.84 -5.26 -18.20
CA GLY A 58 -9.85 -6.32 -18.15
C GLY A 58 -9.31 -7.74 -18.35
N LYS A 59 -7.99 -7.95 -18.34
CA LYS A 59 -7.39 -9.29 -18.48
C LYS A 59 -7.40 -10.01 -17.14
N GLU A 60 -7.90 -11.24 -17.10
CA GLU A 60 -7.81 -12.07 -15.90
C GLU A 60 -6.39 -12.61 -15.74
N ILE A 61 -5.76 -12.32 -14.59
CA ILE A 61 -4.42 -12.76 -14.24
C ILE A 61 -4.50 -13.83 -13.14
N ALA A 62 -3.81 -14.95 -13.35
CA ALA A 62 -3.55 -15.96 -12.33
C ALA A 62 -2.06 -15.92 -11.96
N LEU A 63 -1.76 -15.24 -10.86
CA LEU A 63 -0.41 -15.14 -10.30
C LEU A 63 -0.10 -16.37 -9.44
N SER A 64 1.07 -16.98 -9.64
CA SER A 64 1.61 -18.06 -8.80
C SER A 64 3.13 -17.95 -8.74
N LEU A 65 3.63 -17.12 -7.84
CA LEU A 65 5.06 -16.91 -7.61
C LEU A 65 5.64 -17.95 -6.64
N ASP A 66 6.96 -18.12 -6.70
CA ASP A 66 7.70 -18.96 -5.76
C ASP A 66 7.56 -18.46 -4.31
N ARG A 67 7.74 -19.38 -3.35
CA ARG A 67 7.65 -19.03 -1.93
C ARG A 67 8.70 -18.00 -1.57
N GLY A 68 8.27 -16.92 -0.91
CA GLY A 68 9.15 -15.84 -0.47
C GLY A 68 9.32 -14.70 -1.48
N VAL A 69 8.84 -14.85 -2.72
CA VAL A 69 8.76 -13.76 -3.68
C VAL A 69 7.57 -12.88 -3.34
N GLN A 70 7.81 -11.57 -3.23
CA GLN A 70 6.79 -10.55 -2.98
C GLN A 70 6.79 -9.58 -4.14
N LEU A 71 5.59 -9.17 -4.57
CA LEU A 71 5.46 -8.11 -5.56
C LEU A 71 5.87 -6.77 -4.96
N ARG A 72 6.49 -5.96 -5.80
CA ARG A 72 6.81 -4.55 -5.56
C ARG A 72 6.09 -3.70 -6.58
N ASP A 73 5.90 -2.44 -6.23
CA ASP A 73 5.35 -1.48 -7.17
C ASP A 73 6.28 -1.37 -8.40
N GLY A 74 5.68 -1.38 -9.58
CA GLY A 74 6.41 -1.33 -10.83
C GLY A 74 6.97 -2.67 -11.32
N ASP A 75 6.73 -3.79 -10.64
CA ASP A 75 7.21 -5.09 -11.13
C ASP A 75 6.58 -5.44 -12.48
N VAL A 76 7.43 -5.82 -13.43
CA VAL A 76 7.02 -6.25 -14.78
C VAL A 76 6.66 -7.72 -14.72
N LEU A 77 5.39 -8.03 -14.94
CA LEU A 77 4.83 -9.38 -14.84
C LEU A 77 4.87 -10.11 -16.17
N ALA A 78 4.65 -9.39 -17.26
CA ALA A 78 4.69 -9.96 -18.60
C ALA A 78 5.01 -8.90 -19.66
N TRP A 79 5.57 -9.37 -20.77
CA TRP A 79 5.93 -8.58 -21.94
C TRP A 79 5.50 -9.33 -23.20
N ASP A 80 4.63 -8.68 -23.96
CA ASP A 80 4.14 -9.13 -25.26
C ASP A 80 4.84 -8.34 -26.36
N GLU A 81 5.79 -9.00 -27.03
CA GLU A 81 6.55 -8.43 -28.14
C GLU A 81 5.67 -8.21 -29.38
N ASP A 82 4.72 -9.12 -29.64
CA ASP A 82 3.85 -9.08 -30.81
C ASP A 82 2.84 -7.92 -30.69
N GLY A 83 2.26 -7.77 -29.49
CA GLY A 83 1.28 -6.73 -29.17
C GLY A 83 1.89 -5.41 -28.65
N ASN A 84 3.21 -5.36 -28.46
CA ASN A 84 3.93 -4.23 -27.85
C ASN A 84 3.27 -3.76 -26.53
N ALA A 85 3.05 -4.71 -25.61
CA ALA A 85 2.31 -4.47 -24.37
C ALA A 85 3.04 -5.00 -23.13
N LEU A 86 3.11 -4.19 -22.08
CA LEU A 86 3.59 -4.58 -20.75
C LEU A 86 2.42 -4.82 -19.81
N LEU A 87 2.57 -5.83 -18.95
CA LEU A 87 1.79 -5.97 -17.74
C LEU A 87 2.66 -5.60 -16.54
N VAL A 88 2.21 -4.63 -15.75
CA VAL A 88 2.95 -4.10 -14.60
C VAL A 88 2.11 -4.21 -13.32
N ALA A 89 2.72 -4.64 -12.22
CA ALA A 89 2.11 -4.56 -10.90
C ALA A 89 2.09 -3.10 -10.43
N GLN A 90 0.92 -2.62 -10.03
CA GLN A 90 0.77 -1.32 -9.38
C GLN A 90 0.26 -1.57 -7.97
N ILE A 91 1.07 -1.27 -6.95
CA ILE A 91 0.67 -1.40 -5.56
C ILE A 91 0.09 -0.07 -5.09
N ASP A 92 -1.23 -0.05 -4.90
CA ASP A 92 -1.93 1.13 -4.42
C ASP A 92 -1.87 1.19 -2.90
N LEU A 93 -1.00 2.07 -2.39
CA LEU A 93 -0.88 2.35 -0.98
C LEU A 93 -1.79 3.52 -0.65
N LYS A 94 -2.80 3.27 0.18
CA LYS A 94 -3.63 4.34 0.76
C LYS A 94 -2.73 5.39 1.42
N ASP A 95 -3.18 6.64 1.38
CA ASP A 95 -2.52 7.71 2.12
C ASP A 95 -2.44 7.37 3.61
N VAL A 96 -1.55 8.05 4.32
CA VAL A 96 -1.42 7.95 5.76
C VAL A 96 -1.50 9.34 6.37
N MET A 97 -2.11 9.44 7.54
CA MET A 97 -1.94 10.58 8.43
C MET A 97 -0.60 10.42 9.14
N GLU A 98 0.30 11.37 8.91
CA GLU A 98 1.56 11.52 9.64
C GLU A 98 1.33 12.54 10.76
N VAL A 99 1.52 12.13 12.01
CA VAL A 99 1.45 12.97 13.20
C VAL A 99 2.87 13.22 13.69
N GLU A 100 3.25 14.48 13.84
CA GLU A 100 4.57 14.90 14.31
C GLU A 100 4.53 15.25 15.79
N LEU A 101 5.42 14.62 16.57
CA LEU A 101 5.54 14.78 18.01
C LEU A 101 6.79 15.56 18.42
N SER A 102 7.62 16.03 17.47
CA SER A 102 8.88 16.73 17.79
C SER A 102 8.67 17.98 18.64
N GLY A 103 7.49 18.62 18.57
CA GLY A 103 7.14 19.76 19.42
C GLY A 103 7.05 19.41 20.91
N LEU A 104 6.95 18.14 21.27
CA LEU A 104 6.94 17.67 22.66
C LEU A 104 8.34 17.48 23.25
N LEU A 105 9.41 17.40 22.43
CA LEU A 105 10.75 17.08 22.92
C LEU A 105 11.33 18.15 23.87
N GLY A 106 10.81 19.37 23.86
CA GLY A 106 11.19 20.45 24.78
C GLY A 106 10.28 20.60 26.00
N SER A 107 9.21 19.79 26.10
CA SER A 107 8.24 19.85 27.17
C SER A 107 8.71 19.10 28.42
N MET A 108 8.05 19.36 29.54
CA MET A 108 8.28 18.62 30.78
C MET A 108 7.94 17.13 30.60
N PRO A 109 8.70 16.18 31.20
CA PRO A 109 8.50 14.75 30.98
C PRO A 109 7.09 14.24 31.30
N ASP A 110 6.44 14.78 32.31
CA ASP A 110 5.06 14.47 32.70
C ASP A 110 4.05 14.88 31.62
N VAL A 111 4.23 16.08 31.04
CA VAL A 111 3.44 16.55 29.90
C VAL A 111 3.63 15.63 28.69
N VAL A 112 4.87 15.25 28.38
CA VAL A 112 5.15 14.34 27.25
C VAL A 112 4.43 12.99 27.42
N VAL A 113 4.54 12.40 28.61
CA VAL A 113 3.89 11.11 28.92
C VAL A 113 2.37 11.23 28.81
N GLN A 114 1.78 12.27 29.39
CA GLN A 114 0.34 12.50 29.34
C GLN A 114 -0.14 12.67 27.89
N THR A 115 0.47 13.57 27.12
CA THR A 115 0.06 13.84 25.74
C THR A 115 0.21 12.61 24.84
N CYS A 116 1.27 11.81 25.00
CA CYS A 116 1.43 10.58 24.22
C CYS A 116 0.37 9.54 24.56
N LEU A 117 0.01 9.39 25.84
CA LEU A 117 -1.02 8.45 26.27
C LEU A 117 -2.41 8.86 25.76
N GLU A 118 -2.73 10.16 25.85
CA GLU A 118 -3.99 10.71 25.36
C GLU A 118 -4.10 10.61 23.83
N LEU A 119 -3.02 10.89 23.09
CA LEU A 119 -2.97 10.68 21.64
C LEU A 119 -3.19 9.20 21.28
N GLY A 120 -2.48 8.30 21.97
CA GLY A 120 -2.63 6.87 21.80
C GLY A 120 -4.06 6.39 22.08
N HIS A 121 -4.69 6.94 23.11
CA HIS A 121 -6.10 6.67 23.43
C HIS A 121 -7.04 7.20 22.33
N ALA A 122 -6.84 8.43 21.87
CA ALA A 122 -7.65 9.06 20.82
C ALA A 122 -7.63 8.25 19.51
N ILE A 123 -6.44 7.89 19.03
CA ILE A 123 -6.26 7.06 17.83
C ILE A 123 -6.80 5.64 18.07
N GLY A 124 -6.51 5.05 19.23
CA GLY A 124 -6.93 3.70 19.59
C GLY A 124 -8.45 3.55 19.73
N ASN A 125 -9.14 4.59 20.22
CA ASN A 125 -10.60 4.62 20.34
C ASN A 125 -11.32 4.58 18.98
N GLN A 126 -10.63 4.97 17.90
CA GLN A 126 -11.11 4.83 16.53
C GLN A 126 -10.80 3.45 15.92
N HIS A 127 -10.13 2.57 16.66
CA HIS A 127 -9.54 1.33 16.17
C HIS A 127 -8.55 1.52 15.02
N TRP A 128 -7.94 2.70 14.91
CA TRP A 128 -6.96 2.96 13.85
C TRP A 128 -5.61 2.34 14.22
N PRO A 129 -5.01 1.52 13.33
CA PRO A 129 -3.68 1.01 13.56
C PRO A 129 -2.66 2.15 13.47
N ALA A 130 -1.64 2.09 14.31
CA ALA A 130 -0.57 3.08 14.32
C ALA A 130 0.82 2.42 14.35
N VAL A 131 1.78 3.09 13.72
CA VAL A 131 3.20 2.77 13.78
C VAL A 131 3.98 4.02 14.16
N VAL A 132 4.92 3.90 15.08
CA VAL A 132 5.79 4.99 15.53
C VAL A 132 7.18 4.85 14.91
N LYS A 133 7.71 5.95 14.36
CA LYS A 133 9.08 6.06 13.84
C LYS A 133 9.71 7.37 14.28
N GLY A 134 10.68 7.29 15.19
CA GLY A 134 11.25 8.49 15.80
C GLY A 134 10.16 9.29 16.51
N THR A 135 9.99 10.55 16.12
CA THR A 135 8.94 11.45 16.63
C THR A 135 7.66 11.41 15.81
N LYS A 136 7.54 10.51 14.83
CA LYS A 136 6.38 10.45 13.94
C LYS A 136 5.48 9.27 14.25
N VAL A 137 4.17 9.49 14.18
CA VAL A 137 3.15 8.44 14.23
C VAL A 137 2.45 8.38 12.89
N TYR A 138 2.43 7.20 12.28
CA TYR A 138 1.75 6.93 11.02
C TYR A 138 0.46 6.18 11.28
N VAL A 139 -0.63 6.66 10.69
CA VAL A 139 -1.97 6.05 10.76
C VAL A 139 -2.50 5.92 9.33
N PRO A 140 -2.93 4.74 8.86
CA PRO A 140 -3.41 4.60 7.49
C PRO A 140 -4.78 5.28 7.33
N LEU A 141 -5.03 5.83 6.15
CA LEU A 141 -6.31 6.40 5.78
C LEU A 141 -7.34 5.27 5.59
N THR A 142 -7.97 4.84 6.68
CA THR A 142 -9.05 3.83 6.67
C THR A 142 -10.42 4.45 6.38
N VAL A 143 -10.59 5.73 6.72
CA VAL A 143 -11.80 6.55 6.53
C VAL A 143 -11.46 7.86 5.82
N ASP A 144 -12.43 8.73 5.60
CA ASP A 144 -12.20 10.03 4.97
C ASP A 144 -11.21 10.91 5.79
N ARG A 145 -10.36 11.66 5.08
CA ARG A 145 -9.40 12.62 5.66
C ARG A 145 -10.07 13.62 6.60
N ALA A 146 -11.30 14.04 6.29
CA ALA A 146 -12.07 14.95 7.13
C ALA A 146 -12.42 14.33 8.49
N VAL A 147 -12.74 13.04 8.53
CA VAL A 147 -13.04 12.32 9.78
C VAL A 147 -11.78 12.19 10.63
N MET A 148 -10.67 11.76 10.03
CA MET A 148 -9.38 11.70 10.73
C MET A 148 -8.94 13.07 11.25
N GLY A 149 -9.04 14.10 10.41
CA GLY A 149 -8.74 15.47 10.80
C GLY A 149 -9.65 15.98 11.92
N SER A 150 -10.92 15.57 11.97
CA SER A 150 -11.83 15.95 13.04
C SER A 150 -11.38 15.39 14.39
N VAL A 151 -10.93 14.13 14.45
CA VAL A 151 -10.40 13.54 15.70
C VAL A 151 -9.20 14.33 16.19
N MET A 152 -8.25 14.66 15.31
CA MET A 152 -7.09 15.48 15.67
C MET A 152 -7.49 16.87 16.17
N LYS A 153 -8.48 17.51 15.53
CA LYS A 153 -9.01 18.82 15.94
C LYS A 153 -9.76 18.79 17.26
N THR A 154 -10.50 17.71 17.55
CA THR A 154 -11.26 17.56 18.81
C THR A 154 -10.33 17.49 20.01
N HIS A 155 -9.21 16.79 19.87
CA HIS A 155 -8.23 16.68 20.96
C HIS A 155 -7.27 17.88 21.04
N ALA A 156 -6.96 18.51 19.90
CA ALA A 156 -6.16 19.74 19.82
C ALA A 156 -4.88 19.71 20.70
N PHE A 157 -4.13 18.60 20.63
CA PHE A 157 -2.93 18.41 21.45
C PHE A 157 -1.86 19.48 21.16
N GLU A 158 -1.45 20.20 22.18
CA GLU A 158 -0.41 21.22 22.06
C GLU A 158 0.94 20.59 21.66
N GLY A 159 1.67 21.24 20.76
CA GLY A 159 2.97 20.74 20.28
C GLY A 159 2.90 19.56 19.29
N ILE A 160 1.69 19.14 18.90
CA ILE A 160 1.47 18.10 17.89
C ILE A 160 0.90 18.72 16.60
N THR A 161 1.45 18.32 15.47
CA THR A 161 0.89 18.64 14.15
C THR A 161 0.59 17.37 13.37
N TYR A 162 -0.22 17.47 12.32
CA TYR A 162 -0.47 16.35 11.43
C TYR A 162 -0.62 16.81 9.97
N ASP A 163 -0.26 15.93 9.06
CA ASP A 163 -0.49 16.07 7.61
C ASP A 163 -0.82 14.71 7.00
N PHE A 164 -1.32 14.70 5.77
CA PHE A 164 -1.60 13.47 5.03
C PHE A 164 -0.60 13.27 3.91
N ARG A 165 0.08 12.13 3.92
CA ARG A 165 1.15 11.78 2.97
C ARG A 165 0.76 10.56 2.14
N PRO A 166 1.21 10.47 0.88
CA PRO A 166 1.10 9.24 0.10
C PRO A 166 1.76 8.07 0.84
N GLY A 167 1.10 6.91 0.92
CA GLY A 167 1.64 5.74 1.59
C GLY A 167 2.97 5.25 0.97
N ALA A 168 3.14 5.49 -0.34
CA ALA A 168 4.38 5.22 -1.08
C ALA A 168 5.60 6.02 -0.58
N GLU A 169 5.40 7.21 -0.01
CA GLU A 169 6.48 7.98 0.59
C GLU A 169 6.88 7.45 1.96
N VAL A 170 5.98 6.76 2.65
CA VAL A 170 6.17 6.31 4.04
C VAL A 170 6.69 4.88 4.12
N ILE A 171 6.24 3.99 3.22
CA ILE A 171 6.63 2.58 3.22
C ILE A 171 8.15 2.31 3.27
N PRO A 172 9.04 3.12 2.65
CA PRO A 172 10.49 2.87 2.70
C PRO A 172 11.10 3.00 4.12
N TYR A 173 10.42 3.72 5.02
CA TYR A 173 10.88 3.91 6.40
C TYR A 173 10.38 2.84 7.36
N LEU A 174 9.54 1.90 6.89
CA LEU A 174 8.87 0.90 7.72
C LEU A 174 9.50 -0.47 7.56
N ALA A 175 9.62 -1.19 8.68
CA ALA A 175 9.93 -2.61 8.64
C ALA A 175 8.74 -3.39 8.04
N PRO A 176 8.96 -4.58 7.47
CA PRO A 176 7.90 -5.35 6.80
C PRO A 176 6.66 -5.62 7.67
N HIS A 177 6.83 -5.83 8.97
CA HIS A 177 5.73 -6.07 9.90
C HIS A 177 4.93 -4.80 10.24
N GLU A 178 5.56 -3.62 10.19
CA GLU A 178 4.93 -2.31 10.39
C GLU A 178 4.16 -1.88 9.15
N ALA A 179 4.76 -2.03 7.96
CA ALA A 179 4.07 -1.81 6.69
C ALA A 179 2.82 -2.70 6.59
N ARG A 180 2.91 -3.96 7.06
CA ARG A 180 1.75 -4.85 7.16
C ARG A 180 0.70 -4.33 8.13
N ARG A 181 1.09 -3.76 9.26
CA ARG A 181 0.14 -3.18 10.23
C ARG A 181 -0.63 -2.01 9.64
N LEU A 182 0.04 -1.07 8.96
CA LEU A 182 -0.62 0.10 8.38
C LEU A 182 -1.46 -0.27 7.16
N PHE A 183 -0.87 -0.91 6.17
CA PHE A 183 -1.53 -1.07 4.87
C PHE A 183 -2.27 -2.41 4.74
N GLY A 184 -1.91 -3.42 5.54
CA GLY A 184 -2.57 -4.73 5.52
C GLY A 184 -3.89 -4.75 6.29
N ALA A 185 -4.04 -3.96 7.36
CA ALA A 185 -5.29 -3.84 8.09
C ALA A 185 -6.34 -3.03 7.31
N ALA A 186 -5.92 -1.89 6.72
CA ALA A 186 -6.78 -1.03 5.91
C ALA A 186 -7.29 -1.68 4.60
N ALA A 187 -6.64 -2.75 4.15
CA ALA A 187 -7.08 -3.60 3.05
C ALA A 187 -8.21 -4.56 3.46
N ARG A 188 -8.18 -5.08 4.70
CA ARG A 188 -9.17 -6.05 5.20
C ARG A 188 -10.53 -5.40 5.51
N GLU A 189 -10.54 -4.15 5.96
CA GLU A 189 -11.78 -3.41 6.25
C GLU A 189 -12.59 -3.04 4.98
N GLY A 190 -11.95 -3.06 3.80
CA GLY A 190 -12.65 -2.88 2.52
C GLY A 190 -13.37 -4.14 2.01
N GLU A 191 -13.03 -5.32 2.54
CA GLU A 191 -13.76 -6.57 2.30
C GLU A 191 -14.81 -6.71 3.40
N GLY A 192 -15.97 -6.08 3.20
CA GLY A 192 -17.11 -6.24 4.11
C GLY A 192 -17.37 -7.73 4.35
N HIS A 193 -17.26 -8.16 5.61
CA HIS A 193 -17.75 -9.45 6.03
C HIS A 193 -19.27 -9.45 5.90
N THR A 194 -19.78 -9.90 4.75
CA THR A 194 -21.17 -10.36 4.64
C THR A 194 -21.28 -11.62 5.48
N HIS A 195 -21.70 -11.44 6.74
CA HIS A 195 -22.38 -12.50 7.45
C HIS A 195 -23.68 -12.77 6.67
N ALA A 196 -23.67 -13.80 5.84
CA ALA A 196 -24.92 -14.40 5.40
C ALA A 196 -25.58 -15.04 6.64
N PRO A 197 -26.89 -14.85 6.82
CA PRO A 197 -27.64 -15.38 7.97
C PRO A 197 -27.69 -16.91 8.01
#